data_AF-A0A2U8FEZ0-F1
#
_entry.id   AF-A0A2U8FEZ0-F1
#
_cell.length_a   1.000
_cell.length_b   1.000
_cell.length_c   1.000
_cell.angle_alpha   90.00
_cell.angle_beta   90.00
_cell.angle_gamma   90.00
#
_symmetry.space_group_name_H-M   'P 1'
#
loop_
_entity.id
_entity.type
_entity.pdbx_description
1 polymer ?
#
loop_
_entity_poly.entity_id
_entity_poly.type
_entity_poly.pdbx_seq_one_letter_code
_entity_poly.pdbx_strand_id
1 'polypeptide(L)'
;MGSDKKQKVMTKMILNPKGNSNPFQRFIGCSLNQCAQLYNGRLYPCTFTAYIEYFNKHFSQNLQITPLDFIDIHKPNLTYQEILSFMAKPLPFCRYCDTMKWQHIGERKTSKKDILEYLE
;
A
#
# COMPACT_ATOMS: atom_id res chain seq x y z
N MET A 1 4.43 36.35 18.85
CA MET A 1 3.76 35.45 17.90
C MET A 1 4.17 34.02 18.21
N GLY A 2 3.32 33.28 18.92
CA GLY A 2 3.61 31.89 19.29
C GLY A 2 3.61 31.02 18.04
N SER A 3 4.66 30.22 17.85
CA SER A 3 4.67 29.18 16.82
C SER A 3 3.55 28.20 17.14
N ASP A 4 2.52 28.20 16.31
CA ASP A 4 1.45 27.21 16.37
C ASP A 4 2.09 25.83 16.12
N LYS A 5 2.34 25.09 17.20
CA LYS A 5 2.98 23.76 17.14
C LYS A 5 1.97 22.82 16.51
N LYS A 6 1.96 22.75 15.18
CA LYS A 6 1.17 21.76 14.44
C LYS A 6 1.50 20.36 14.97
N GLN A 7 0.53 19.74 15.63
CA GLN A 7 0.67 18.39 16.15
C GLN A 7 0.90 17.44 14.97
N LYS A 8 2.02 16.71 14.99
CA LYS A 8 2.32 15.70 13.98
C LYS A 8 1.50 14.45 14.27
N VAL A 9 0.49 14.20 13.46
CA VAL A 9 -0.35 13.00 13.54
C VAL A 9 0.18 11.89 12.63
N MET A 10 -0.08 10.63 12.98
CA MET A 10 0.21 9.46 12.14
C MET A 10 -1.10 8.75 11.78
N THR A 11 -1.20 8.28 10.53
CA THR A 11 -2.28 7.37 10.11
C THR A 11 -1.80 5.92 10.27
N LYS A 12 -2.56 5.13 11.03
CA LYS A 12 -2.36 3.68 11.11
C LYS A 12 -2.99 3.04 9.88
N MET A 13 -2.18 2.34 9.10
CA MET A 13 -2.62 1.62 7.90
C MET A 13 -2.76 0.14 8.24
N ILE A 14 -3.97 -0.37 8.12
CA ILE A 14 -4.32 -1.75 8.49
C ILE A 14 -4.37 -2.63 7.24
N LEU A 15 -3.82 -3.83 7.37
CA LEU A 15 -3.88 -4.92 6.41
C LEU A 15 -4.79 -6.04 6.93
N ASN A 16 -5.51 -6.69 6.02
CA ASN A 16 -6.32 -7.88 6.27
C ASN A 16 -5.62 -9.10 5.63
N PRO A 17 -4.91 -9.93 6.40
CA PRO A 17 -4.17 -11.07 5.89
C PRO A 17 -5.03 -12.12 5.17
N LYS A 18 -6.32 -12.19 5.49
CA LYS A 18 -7.25 -13.15 4.86
C LYS A 18 -7.48 -12.85 3.38
N GLY A 19 -7.23 -11.61 2.95
CA GLY A 19 -7.33 -11.22 1.54
C GLY A 19 -8.74 -11.38 0.95
N ASN A 20 -9.77 -11.36 1.79
CA ASN A 20 -11.17 -11.59 1.40
C ASN A 20 -11.95 -10.28 1.17
N SER A 21 -11.26 -9.14 1.12
CA SER A 21 -11.90 -7.85 0.82
C SER A 21 -12.08 -7.62 -0.68
N ASN A 22 -13.10 -6.84 -1.05
CA ASN A 22 -13.35 -6.44 -2.42
C ASN A 22 -12.28 -5.41 -2.89
N PRO A 23 -11.40 -5.75 -3.85
CA PRO A 23 -10.30 -4.87 -4.26
C PRO A 23 -10.76 -3.50 -4.77
N PHE A 24 -11.87 -3.45 -5.50
CA PHE A 24 -12.41 -2.21 -6.05
C PHE A 24 -12.87 -1.27 -4.94
N GLN A 25 -13.62 -1.77 -3.96
CA GLN A 25 -14.05 -0.97 -2.81
C GLN A 25 -12.85 -0.44 -2.02
N ARG A 26 -11.82 -1.26 -1.82
CA ARG A 26 -10.60 -0.84 -1.12
C ARG A 26 -9.84 0.23 -1.89
N PHE A 27 -9.77 0.11 -3.21
CA PHE A 27 -9.11 1.08 -4.08
C PHE A 27 -9.81 2.44 -4.10
N ILE A 28 -11.15 2.48 -4.21
CA ILE A 28 -11.91 3.73 -4.23
C ILE A 28 -11.75 4.52 -2.92
N GLY A 29 -11.68 3.83 -1.78
CA GLY A 29 -11.43 4.45 -0.47
C GLY A 29 -9.96 4.73 -0.15
N CYS A 30 -9.03 4.47 -1.08
CA CYS A 30 -7.59 4.56 -0.81
C CYS A 30 -7.07 5.98 -1.04
N SER A 31 -6.45 6.56 -0.01
CA SER A 31 -5.75 7.85 -0.10
C SER A 31 -4.30 7.75 -0.60
N LEU A 32 -3.79 6.54 -0.84
CA LEU A 32 -2.41 6.24 -1.22
C LEU A 32 -2.26 5.64 -2.63
N ASN A 33 -3.31 5.66 -3.44
CA ASN A 33 -3.31 5.09 -4.79
C ASN A 33 -2.50 5.90 -5.83
N GLN A 34 -1.89 7.02 -5.43
CA GLN A 34 -1.04 7.87 -6.27
C GLN A 34 0.45 7.79 -5.89
N CYS A 35 0.83 6.84 -5.03
CA CYS A 35 2.19 6.69 -4.55
C CYS A 35 2.98 5.67 -5.38
N ALA A 36 3.23 6.00 -6.65
CA ALA A 36 4.00 5.17 -7.57
C ALA A 36 5.39 4.82 -6.99
N GLN A 37 5.79 3.56 -7.08
CA GLN A 37 7.10 3.06 -6.66
C GLN A 37 7.80 2.38 -7.83
N LEU A 38 9.09 2.66 -7.99
CA LEU A 38 9.95 1.92 -8.90
C LEU A 38 10.94 1.10 -8.07
N TYR A 39 10.90 -0.22 -8.23
CA TYR A 39 11.73 -1.13 -7.45
C TYR A 39 12.07 -2.38 -8.29
N ASN A 40 13.35 -2.75 -8.34
CA ASN A 40 13.85 -3.93 -9.07
C ASN A 40 13.35 -4.03 -10.53
N GLY A 41 13.36 -2.91 -11.27
CA GLY A 41 12.88 -2.89 -12.67
C GLY A 41 11.36 -3.02 -12.82
N ARG A 42 10.61 -2.88 -11.74
CA ARG A 42 9.14 -2.96 -11.74
C ARG A 42 8.51 -1.69 -11.21
N LEU A 43 7.48 -1.23 -11.90
CA LEU A 43 6.63 -0.11 -11.50
C LEU A 43 5.40 -0.63 -10.76
N TYR A 44 5.21 -0.17 -9.54
CA TYR A 44 4.09 -0.48 -8.67
C TYR A 44 3.26 0.79 -8.43
N PRO A 45 1.93 0.73 -8.37
CA PRO A 45 1.10 1.90 -8.09
C PRO A 45 1.02 2.23 -6.58
N CYS A 46 1.53 1.35 -5.72
CA CYS A 46 1.41 1.46 -4.28
C CYS A 46 2.69 1.00 -3.56
N THR A 47 2.95 1.58 -2.39
CA THR A 47 4.07 1.21 -1.52
C THR A 47 3.93 -0.18 -0.92
N PHE A 48 2.71 -0.62 -0.61
CA PHE A 48 2.49 -1.96 -0.07
C PHE A 48 2.90 -3.03 -1.07
N THR A 49 2.45 -2.94 -2.32
CA THR A 49 2.79 -3.95 -3.35
C THR A 49 4.28 -3.98 -3.66
N ALA A 50 4.98 -2.85 -3.62
CA ALA A 50 6.42 -2.79 -3.86
C ALA A 50 7.24 -3.50 -2.77
N TYR A 51 6.80 -3.42 -1.50
CA TYR A 51 7.64 -3.79 -0.34
C TYR A 51 7.03 -4.84 0.60
N ILE A 52 5.88 -5.43 0.27
CA ILE A 52 5.21 -6.42 1.14
C ILE A 52 6.07 -7.65 1.42
N GLU A 53 7.06 -7.96 0.57
CA GLU A 53 8.03 -9.04 0.81
C GLU A 53 8.77 -8.88 2.15
N TYR A 54 9.11 -7.65 2.54
CA TYR A 54 9.81 -7.36 3.80
C TYR A 54 8.88 -7.58 5.00
N PHE A 55 7.62 -7.18 4.87
CA PHE A 55 6.60 -7.42 5.88
C PHE A 55 6.37 -8.93 6.08
N ASN A 56 6.19 -9.66 4.97
CA ASN A 56 6.03 -11.11 4.98
C ASN A 56 7.22 -11.80 5.66
N LYS A 57 8.45 -11.42 5.29
CA LYS A 57 9.67 -11.97 5.89
C LYS A 57 9.78 -11.68 7.38
N HIS A 58 9.49 -10.46 7.81
CA HIS A 58 9.64 -10.05 9.20
C HIS A 58 8.60 -10.70 10.13
N PHE A 59 7.34 -10.76 9.68
CA PHE A 59 6.21 -11.22 10.48
C PHE A 59 5.74 -12.66 10.16
N SER A 60 6.50 -13.38 9.33
CA SER A 60 6.16 -14.72 8.83
C SER A 60 4.74 -14.78 8.23
N GLN A 61 4.39 -13.74 7.46
CA GLN A 61 3.11 -13.62 6.76
C GLN A 61 3.25 -14.02 5.29
N ASN A 62 2.13 -14.17 4.59
CA ASN A 62 2.10 -14.66 3.21
C ASN A 62 1.16 -13.86 2.31
N LEU A 63 1.22 -12.52 2.37
CA LEU A 63 0.44 -11.65 1.49
C LEU A 63 1.02 -11.68 0.08
N GLN A 64 0.29 -12.28 -0.87
CA GLN A 64 0.82 -12.58 -2.21
C GLN A 64 0.69 -11.40 -3.17
N ILE A 65 1.78 -11.12 -3.89
CA ILE A 65 1.80 -10.29 -5.09
C ILE A 65 1.58 -11.21 -6.30
N THR A 66 0.81 -10.74 -7.28
CA THR A 66 0.60 -11.39 -8.58
C THR A 66 1.27 -10.60 -9.70
N PRO A 67 1.47 -11.19 -10.90
CA PRO A 67 1.96 -10.45 -12.07
C PRO A 67 1.07 -9.28 -12.51
N LEU A 68 -0.17 -9.19 -12.01
CA LEU A 68 -1.09 -8.09 -12.29
C LEU A 68 -0.93 -6.89 -11.34
N ASP A 69 -0.07 -7.00 -10.33
CA ASP A 69 0.16 -5.97 -9.32
C ASP A 69 1.33 -5.01 -9.65
N PHE A 70 2.03 -5.24 -10.77
CA PHE A 70 3.14 -4.39 -11.24
C PHE A 70 3.28 -4.39 -12.77
N ILE A 71 4.03 -3.42 -13.29
CA ILE A 71 4.52 -3.39 -14.67
C ILE A 71 6.03 -3.62 -14.66
N ASP A 72 6.53 -4.49 -15.53
CA ASP A 72 7.96 -4.53 -15.86
C ASP A 72 8.30 -3.36 -16.79
N ILE A 73 9.21 -2.48 -16.38
CA ILE A 73 9.56 -1.28 -17.17
C ILE A 73 10.45 -1.60 -18.38
N HIS A 74 11.02 -2.81 -18.42
CA HIS A 74 11.82 -3.30 -19.55
C HIS A 74 10.97 -4.05 -20.59
N LYS A 75 9.64 -4.13 -20.37
CA LYS A 75 8.70 -4.73 -21.33
C LYS A 75 8.85 -4.05 -22.70
N PRO A 76 9.07 -4.81 -23.79
CA PRO A 76 9.13 -4.23 -25.13
C PRO A 76 7.79 -3.61 -25.51
N ASN A 77 7.84 -2.47 -26.21
CA ASN A 77 6.67 -1.70 -26.64
C ASN A 77 5.78 -1.19 -25.49
N LEU A 78 6.32 -1.03 -24.27
CA LEU A 78 5.59 -0.40 -23.17
C LEU A 78 5.26 1.05 -23.53
N THR A 79 3.98 1.38 -23.54
CA THR A 79 3.49 2.72 -23.90
C THR A 79 3.11 3.54 -22.67
N TYR A 80 3.15 4.86 -22.81
CA TYR A 80 2.67 5.79 -21.79
C TYR A 80 1.20 5.55 -21.40
N GLN A 81 0.34 5.25 -22.39
CA GLN A 81 -1.09 4.99 -22.14
C GLN A 81 -1.31 3.73 -21.30
N GLU A 82 -0.56 2.65 -21.58
CA GLU A 82 -0.62 1.43 -20.76
C GLU A 82 -0.24 1.71 -19.30
N ILE A 83 0.81 2.51 -19.08
CA ILE A 83 1.24 2.90 -17.73
C ILE A 83 0.13 3.67 -17.02
N LEU A 84 -0.43 4.71 -17.66
CA LEU A 84 -1.51 5.50 -17.06
C LEU A 84 -2.74 4.65 -16.73
N SER A 85 -3.21 3.82 -17.66
CA SER A 85 -4.36 2.95 -17.44
C SER A 85 -4.12 1.93 -16.33
N PHE A 86 -2.88 1.45 -16.19
CA PHE A 86 -2.50 0.55 -15.10
C PHE A 86 -2.45 1.25 -13.73
N MET A 87 -1.98 2.49 -13.68
CA MET A 87 -1.93 3.25 -12.43
C MET A 87 -3.32 3.65 -11.92
N ALA A 88 -4.30 3.76 -12.83
CA ALA A 88 -5.67 4.20 -12.52
C ALA A 88 -6.63 3.06 -12.12
N LYS A 89 -6.19 1.80 -12.08
CA LYS A 89 -7.07 0.64 -11.80
C LYS A 89 -6.78 -0.01 -10.44
N PRO A 90 -7.78 -0.65 -9.81
CA PRO A 90 -7.56 -1.49 -8.64
C PRO A 90 -6.63 -2.66 -8.98
N LEU A 91 -5.82 -3.04 -8.01
CA LEU A 91 -4.94 -4.19 -8.09
C LEU A 91 -5.50 -5.39 -7.32
N PRO A 92 -5.21 -6.65 -7.72
CA PRO A 92 -5.52 -7.82 -6.92
C PRO A 92 -5.05 -7.72 -5.46
N PHE A 93 -3.88 -7.13 -5.23
CA PHE A 93 -3.33 -6.93 -3.90
C PHE A 93 -4.21 -6.06 -2.99
N CYS A 94 -5.04 -5.16 -3.54
CA CYS A 94 -5.93 -4.31 -2.76
C CYS A 94 -6.90 -5.12 -1.87
N ARG A 95 -7.10 -6.43 -2.13
CA ARG A 95 -7.84 -7.35 -1.25
C ARG A 95 -7.26 -7.47 0.17
N TYR A 96 -5.98 -7.16 0.35
CA TYR A 96 -5.29 -7.19 1.64
C TYR A 96 -5.33 -5.84 2.35
N CYS A 97 -5.80 -4.75 1.74
CA CYS A 97 -5.88 -3.46 2.38
C CYS A 97 -7.22 -3.29 3.10
N ASP A 98 -7.23 -2.90 4.38
CA ASP A 98 -8.46 -2.50 5.07
C ASP A 98 -8.55 -0.97 5.19
N THR A 99 -8.75 -0.31 4.05
CA THR A 99 -8.78 1.16 3.95
C THR A 99 -9.86 1.82 4.80
N MET A 100 -10.93 1.09 5.13
CA MET A 100 -12.02 1.58 5.98
C MET A 100 -11.62 1.67 7.45
N LYS A 101 -10.58 0.94 7.86
CA LYS A 101 -10.04 0.93 9.24
C LYS A 101 -8.78 1.76 9.38
N TRP A 102 -8.36 2.44 8.31
CA TRP A 102 -7.27 3.40 8.38
C TRP A 102 -7.71 4.60 9.19
N GLN A 103 -6.96 4.94 10.23
CA GLN A 103 -7.35 5.98 11.17
C GLN A 103 -6.15 6.74 11.69
N HIS A 104 -6.35 8.00 12.03
CA HIS A 104 -5.35 8.80 12.72
C HIS A 104 -5.23 8.31 14.17
N ILE A 105 -4.03 7.87 14.55
CA ILE A 105 -3.76 7.36 15.91
C ILE A 105 -3.29 8.48 16.87
N GLY A 106 -3.63 9.72 16.54
CA GLY A 106 -3.22 10.90 17.31
C GLY A 106 -1.71 11.13 17.23
N GLU A 107 -1.06 11.29 18.38
CA GLU A 107 0.35 11.63 18.47
C GLU A 107 1.27 10.56 17.84
N ARG A 108 2.24 11.02 17.06
CA ARG A 108 3.27 10.15 16.47
C ARG A 108 4.10 9.49 17.57
N LYS A 109 4.10 8.16 17.63
CA LYS A 109 4.91 7.36 18.56
C LYS A 109 5.91 6.50 17.79
N THR A 110 6.98 6.07 18.45
CA THR A 110 7.92 5.08 17.90
C THR A 110 7.22 3.73 17.82
N SER A 111 7.34 3.06 16.67
CA SER A 111 6.81 1.71 16.47
C SER A 111 7.49 0.72 17.42
N LYS A 112 6.71 -0.17 18.02
CA LYS A 112 7.22 -1.32 18.79
C LYS A 112 7.56 -2.51 17.89
N LYS A 113 7.31 -2.38 16.58
CA LYS A 113 7.40 -3.45 15.58
C LYS A 113 6.53 -4.66 15.92
N ASP A 114 5.39 -4.42 16.57
CA ASP A 114 4.39 -5.44 16.83
C ASP A 114 3.51 -5.62 15.58
N ILE A 115 3.20 -6.87 15.23
CA ILE A 115 2.36 -7.20 14.08
C ILE A 115 0.95 -6.59 14.20
N LEU A 116 0.44 -6.41 15.43
CA LEU A 116 -0.85 -5.78 15.71
C LEU A 116 -0.87 -4.28 15.38
N GLU A 117 0.29 -3.67 15.14
CA GLU A 117 0.36 -2.30 14.59
C GLU A 117 -0.06 -2.25 13.11
N TYR A 118 -0.04 -3.40 12.42
CA TYR A 118 -0.28 -3.49 10.97
C TYR A 118 -1.51 -4.34 10.64
N LEU A 119 -1.88 -5.26 11.53
CA LEU A 119 -3.01 -6.17 11.37
C LEU A 119 -4.15 -5.83 12.31
N GLU A 120 -5.30 -6.43 12.04
CA GLU A 120 -6.44 -6.57 12.94
C GLU A 120 -6.75 -8.05 13.19
#